data_AF-D1QV34-F1
#
_entry.id   AF-D1QV34-F1
#
_cell.length_a   1.000
_cell.length_b   1.000
_cell.length_c   1.000
_cell.angle_alpha   90.00
_cell.angle_beta   90.00
_cell.angle_gamma   90.00
#
_symmetry.space_group_name_H-M   'P 1'
#
loop_
_entity.id
_entity.type
_entity.pdbx_description
1 polymer ?
#
loop_
_entity_poly.entity_id
_entity_poly.type
_entity_poly.pdbx_seq_one_letter_code
_entity_poly.pdbx_strand_id
1 'polypeptide(L)'
;MRKFVVFLMIMPMLVFGSCKTDDSTRTKFPWIPSIAAPRHYPVQIKYAFVDFGTKDKRIPVYESSVGGGIGQPGSEVDYVDFNEKGGRDMPAAVHLLWLSYAERKFYQLDAELSENTKERMLKMFRKPYYMSDENEHCRYFNLVITMLPGGKVWLHLNGIGRTAIVCDTLQAKEVHMELEDFDKDAFYTFKTLDNSCKLLLSDFEGAAENLEKHGVPLRLWDKYEEWYRYTTKIEFENKETKIDPHYVAYFTNGDHYWDDDSIPKNIQTSMKYLSFLWQVKDSLYSGYFFFDEDEILRVYPEAFGNEGRLKGELVVQVSKYNNWFDIFLQVEDKKYKLEKTKIHVFKQGINEDDGDAVVFYNNHRNQHSSTITFIGE
;
A
#
# COMPACT_ATOMS: atom_id res chain seq x y z
N MET A 1 24.87 7.69 -13.83
CA MET A 1 23.42 7.80 -14.08
C MET A 1 22.83 6.42 -13.84
N ARG A 2 22.36 6.14 -12.62
CA ARG A 2 21.58 4.93 -12.34
C ARG A 2 20.18 5.20 -12.88
N LYS A 3 19.75 4.32 -13.77
CA LYS A 3 18.50 4.42 -14.53
C LYS A 3 17.32 4.48 -13.55
N PHE A 4 16.41 5.43 -13.78
CA PHE A 4 15.04 5.29 -13.29
C PHE A 4 14.48 4.04 -13.96
N VAL A 5 14.47 2.93 -13.23
CA VAL A 5 13.60 1.80 -13.56
C VAL A 5 12.39 2.01 -12.67
N VAL A 6 11.45 2.82 -13.15
CA VAL A 6 10.06 2.59 -12.79
C VAL A 6 9.77 1.22 -13.38
N PHE A 7 9.58 0.22 -12.53
CA PHE A 7 9.05 -1.06 -12.98
C PHE A 7 7.63 -0.77 -13.47
N LEU A 8 7.48 -0.46 -14.76
CA LEU A 8 6.25 -0.80 -15.46
C LEU A 8 6.24 -2.33 -15.49
N MET A 9 5.56 -2.93 -14.50
CA MET A 9 5.15 -4.32 -14.61
C MET A 9 4.21 -4.38 -15.81
N ILE A 10 4.73 -4.91 -16.92
CA ILE A 10 3.89 -5.39 -18.02
C ILE A 10 3.19 -6.64 -17.47
N MET A 11 2.01 -6.43 -16.90
CA MET A 11 1.10 -7.48 -16.47
C MET A 11 0.67 -8.25 -17.73
N PRO A 12 0.72 -9.60 -17.74
CA PRO A 12 0.13 -10.37 -18.83
C PRO A 12 -1.38 -10.09 -18.85
N MET A 13 -1.88 -9.55 -19.96
CA MET A 13 -3.30 -9.25 -20.17
C MET A 13 -4.17 -10.46 -19.86
N LEU A 14 -4.93 -10.37 -18.76
CA LEU A 14 -6.04 -11.27 -18.48
C LEU A 14 -7.26 -10.73 -19.24
N VAL A 15 -7.51 -11.25 -20.44
CA VAL A 15 -8.74 -10.96 -21.20
C VAL A 15 -9.91 -11.63 -20.48
N PHE A 16 -10.56 -10.92 -19.55
CA PHE A 16 -11.84 -11.34 -18.99
C PHE A 16 -12.96 -10.80 -19.88
N GLY A 17 -13.55 -11.69 -20.69
CA GLY A 17 -14.69 -11.38 -21.54
C GLY A 17 -15.78 -10.58 -20.79
N SER A 18 -15.98 -9.35 -21.25
CA SER A 18 -16.99 -8.43 -20.73
C SER A 18 -18.40 -8.97 -20.97
N CYS A 19 -18.99 -9.51 -19.92
CA CYS A 19 -20.43 -9.59 -19.76
C CYS A 19 -20.76 -8.88 -18.44
N LYS A 20 -21.69 -7.93 -18.48
CA LYS A 20 -22.29 -7.32 -17.28
C LYS A 20 -23.11 -8.38 -16.55
N THR A 21 -22.46 -9.30 -15.85
CA THR A 21 -23.13 -10.25 -14.96
C THR A 21 -23.47 -9.55 -13.64
N ASP A 22 -24.72 -9.72 -13.22
CA ASP A 22 -25.14 -9.37 -11.87
C ASP A 22 -24.52 -10.35 -10.88
N ASP A 23 -23.37 -9.96 -10.33
CA ASP A 23 -22.60 -10.76 -9.39
C ASP A 23 -23.12 -10.63 -7.94
N SER A 24 -24.30 -10.02 -7.72
CA SER A 24 -24.88 -9.84 -6.38
C SER A 24 -25.09 -11.16 -5.62
N THR A 25 -25.28 -12.27 -6.34
CA THR A 25 -25.45 -13.62 -5.77
C THR A 25 -24.16 -14.44 -5.74
N ARG A 26 -23.09 -13.97 -6.40
CA ARG A 26 -21.81 -14.70 -6.51
C ARG A 26 -21.14 -14.84 -5.15
N THR A 27 -20.65 -16.03 -4.80
CA THR A 27 -19.99 -16.32 -3.51
C THR A 27 -18.56 -16.85 -3.67
N LYS A 28 -18.15 -17.14 -4.89
CA LYS A 28 -16.83 -17.68 -5.22
C LYS A 28 -16.07 -16.76 -6.18
N PHE A 29 -14.79 -16.56 -5.92
CA PHE A 29 -13.94 -15.64 -6.69
C PHE A 29 -12.53 -16.21 -6.87
N PRO A 30 -11.85 -15.89 -7.98
CA PRO A 30 -10.44 -16.22 -8.13
C PRO A 30 -9.64 -15.28 -7.21
N TRP A 31 -8.98 -15.85 -6.21
CA TRP A 31 -8.06 -15.12 -5.35
C TRP A 31 -6.96 -16.02 -4.83
N ILE A 32 -5.81 -15.42 -4.50
CA ILE A 32 -4.67 -16.07 -3.83
C ILE A 32 -4.28 -15.27 -2.58
N PRO A 33 -3.77 -15.93 -1.53
CA PRO A 33 -3.19 -15.23 -0.40
C PRO A 33 -1.74 -14.82 -0.69
N SER A 34 -1.37 -13.65 -0.17
CA SER A 34 0.00 -13.12 -0.15
C SER A 34 0.28 -12.56 1.23
N ILE A 35 1.55 -12.35 1.54
CA ILE A 35 2.01 -11.78 2.80
C ILE A 35 2.77 -10.48 2.56
N ALA A 36 2.78 -9.62 3.56
CA ALA A 36 3.45 -8.32 3.52
C ALA A 36 4.01 -7.94 4.88
N ALA A 37 4.98 -7.04 4.88
CA ALA A 37 5.47 -6.38 6.08
C ALA A 37 6.05 -5.00 5.70
N PRO A 38 6.09 -4.04 6.63
CA PRO A 38 6.77 -2.76 6.43
C PRO A 38 8.22 -2.98 5.95
N ARG A 39 8.67 -2.16 4.99
CA ARG A 39 10.02 -2.17 4.43
C ARG A 39 11.10 -2.08 5.51
N HIS A 40 10.88 -1.26 6.52
CA HIS A 40 11.85 -1.08 7.61
C HIS A 40 11.63 -2.03 8.79
N TYR A 41 10.55 -2.81 8.79
CA TYR A 41 10.29 -3.85 9.80
C TYR A 41 9.97 -5.20 9.15
N PRO A 42 10.92 -5.74 8.35
CA PRO A 42 10.75 -7.02 7.70
C PRO A 42 10.63 -8.18 8.70
N VAL A 43 10.02 -9.26 8.23
CA VAL A 43 9.76 -10.46 9.02
C VAL A 43 10.18 -11.72 8.28
N GLN A 44 10.51 -12.77 9.03
CA GLN A 44 10.68 -14.12 8.51
C GLN A 44 9.45 -14.96 8.82
N ILE A 45 8.98 -15.74 7.86
CA ILE A 45 7.79 -16.57 8.01
C ILE A 45 8.20 -18.03 8.20
N LYS A 46 7.69 -18.65 9.25
CA LYS A 46 7.76 -20.11 9.42
C LYS A 46 6.60 -20.80 8.74
N TYR A 47 5.40 -20.25 8.87
CA TYR A 47 4.26 -20.64 8.06
C TYR A 47 3.23 -19.51 7.96
N ALA A 48 2.49 -19.51 6.85
CA ALA A 48 1.31 -18.71 6.65
C ALA A 48 0.27 -19.54 5.87
N PHE A 49 -0.95 -19.60 6.39
CA PHE A 49 -2.06 -20.31 5.78
C PHE A 49 -3.35 -19.51 5.83
N VAL A 50 -4.18 -19.68 4.80
CA VAL A 50 -5.55 -19.14 4.76
C VAL A 50 -6.53 -20.28 4.56
N ASP A 51 -7.46 -20.42 5.50
CA ASP A 51 -8.59 -21.34 5.34
C ASP A 51 -9.70 -20.64 4.55
N PHE A 52 -10.44 -21.38 3.74
CA PHE A 52 -11.51 -20.82 2.90
C PHE A 52 -12.73 -21.74 2.81
N GLY A 53 -13.93 -21.13 2.81
CA GLY A 53 -15.17 -21.89 2.86
C GLY A 53 -15.32 -22.66 4.19
N THR A 54 -15.31 -23.99 4.13
CA THR A 54 -15.37 -24.87 5.32
C THR A 54 -13.96 -25.12 5.88
N LYS A 55 -13.85 -25.40 7.19
CA LYS A 55 -12.60 -25.49 7.97
C LYS A 55 -11.53 -26.49 7.50
N ASP A 56 -11.75 -27.25 6.42
CA ASP A 56 -10.85 -28.29 5.93
C ASP A 56 -10.11 -27.91 4.63
N LYS A 57 -10.36 -26.71 4.09
CA LYS A 57 -9.67 -26.23 2.88
C LYS A 57 -8.73 -25.09 3.23
N ARG A 58 -7.47 -25.24 2.84
CA ARG A 58 -6.36 -24.35 3.21
C ARG A 58 -5.45 -24.06 2.02
N ILE A 59 -4.97 -22.82 1.94
CA ILE A 59 -3.96 -22.40 0.97
C ILE A 59 -2.71 -21.94 1.74
N PRO A 60 -1.54 -22.55 1.51
CA PRO A 60 -0.27 -22.05 2.01
C PRO A 60 0.22 -20.84 1.21
N VAL A 61 0.94 -19.94 1.89
CA VAL A 61 1.73 -18.88 1.24
C VAL A 61 3.19 -19.30 1.23
N TYR A 62 3.84 -19.30 0.06
CA TYR A 62 5.18 -19.86 -0.14
C TYR A 62 6.27 -18.79 -0.22
N GLU A 63 6.31 -17.91 0.78
CA GLU A 63 7.34 -16.88 0.89
C GLU A 63 7.90 -16.88 2.32
N SER A 64 9.23 -16.96 2.44
CA SER A 64 9.93 -17.18 3.71
C SER A 64 10.36 -15.88 4.40
N SER A 65 10.35 -14.75 3.70
CA SER A 65 10.69 -13.44 4.26
C SER A 65 10.03 -12.33 3.45
N VAL A 66 9.52 -11.30 4.13
CA VAL A 66 8.87 -10.14 3.48
C VAL A 66 9.23 -8.82 4.12
N GLY A 67 9.20 -7.77 3.30
CA GLY A 67 9.49 -6.38 3.66
C GLY A 67 9.26 -5.43 2.47
N GLY A 68 8.18 -5.65 1.71
CA GLY A 68 7.87 -4.86 0.50
C GLY A 68 7.14 -3.55 0.78
N GLY A 69 6.53 -3.43 1.96
CA GLY A 69 5.66 -2.32 2.37
C GLY A 69 4.27 -2.81 2.81
N ILE A 70 3.53 -1.93 3.48
CA ILE A 70 2.18 -2.23 3.99
C ILE A 70 1.20 -2.45 2.83
N GLY A 71 0.44 -3.56 2.88
CA GLY A 71 -0.57 -3.88 1.87
C GLY A 71 -0.02 -4.25 0.49
N GLN A 72 1.31 -4.30 0.32
CA GLN A 72 1.96 -4.68 -0.94
C GLN A 72 2.13 -6.20 -0.98
N PRO A 73 1.55 -6.90 -1.97
CA PRO A 73 1.80 -8.33 -2.09
C PRO A 73 3.30 -8.58 -2.25
N GLY A 74 3.81 -9.64 -1.62
CA GLY A 74 5.15 -10.17 -1.88
C GLY A 74 5.28 -10.72 -3.30
N SER A 75 6.31 -11.52 -3.57
CA SER A 75 6.57 -11.98 -4.94
C SER A 75 5.35 -12.72 -5.53
N GLU A 76 4.77 -12.18 -6.60
CA GLU A 76 3.67 -12.80 -7.32
C GLU A 76 4.16 -14.10 -7.96
N VAL A 77 3.92 -15.22 -7.29
CA VAL A 77 4.03 -16.51 -7.95
C VAL A 77 2.82 -16.60 -8.87
N ASP A 78 3.09 -16.59 -10.18
CA ASP A 78 2.09 -16.70 -11.22
C ASP A 78 1.41 -18.07 -11.10
N TYR A 79 0.29 -18.08 -10.40
CA TYR A 79 -0.40 -19.28 -9.97
C TYR A 79 -1.37 -19.73 -11.06
N VAL A 80 -0.80 -20.14 -12.20
CA VAL A 80 -1.53 -20.62 -13.39
C VAL A 80 -2.51 -21.77 -13.02
N ASP A 81 -2.19 -22.55 -11.98
CA ASP A 81 -2.98 -23.69 -11.50
C ASP A 81 -4.17 -23.34 -10.58
N PHE A 82 -4.27 -22.11 -10.09
CA PHE A 82 -5.34 -21.72 -9.17
C PHE A 82 -6.58 -21.13 -9.89
N ASN A 83 -6.58 -21.19 -11.22
CA ASN A 83 -7.72 -20.96 -12.11
C ASN A 83 -8.73 -22.12 -12.09
N GLU A 84 -9.26 -22.47 -10.90
CA GLU A 84 -10.50 -23.24 -10.84
C GLU A 84 -11.58 -22.42 -11.57
N LYS A 85 -12.11 -22.94 -12.68
CA LYS A 85 -13.20 -22.29 -13.43
C LYS A 85 -14.35 -21.96 -12.46
N GLY A 86 -14.50 -20.68 -12.12
CA GLY A 86 -15.53 -20.16 -11.20
C GLY A 86 -15.00 -19.55 -9.90
N GLY A 87 -13.73 -19.79 -9.54
CA GLY A 87 -13.12 -19.30 -8.30
C GLY A 87 -13.43 -20.15 -7.07
N ARG A 88 -12.92 -19.73 -5.91
CA ARG A 88 -13.03 -20.43 -4.61
C ARG A 88 -13.86 -19.64 -3.60
N ASP A 89 -14.28 -20.33 -2.54
CA ASP A 89 -15.01 -19.71 -1.43
C ASP A 89 -14.17 -18.60 -0.76
N MET A 90 -14.84 -17.71 -0.02
CA MET A 90 -14.15 -16.59 0.63
C MET A 90 -13.23 -17.04 1.77
N PRO A 91 -12.17 -16.26 2.07
CA PRO A 91 -11.33 -16.48 3.23
C PRO A 91 -12.15 -16.59 4.52
N ALA A 92 -11.80 -17.54 5.37
CA ALA A 92 -12.51 -17.87 6.60
C ALA A 92 -11.63 -17.78 7.85
N ALA A 93 -10.34 -18.12 7.76
CA ALA A 93 -9.39 -18.00 8.86
C ALA A 93 -7.96 -17.74 8.33
N VAL A 94 -7.13 -17.16 9.19
CA VAL A 94 -5.70 -16.87 8.91
C VAL A 94 -4.86 -17.48 10.03
N HIS A 95 -3.80 -18.19 9.63
CA HIS A 95 -2.86 -18.86 10.52
C HIS A 95 -1.44 -18.43 10.18
N LEU A 96 -0.71 -17.88 11.16
CA LEU A 96 0.61 -17.30 10.96
C LEU A 96 1.55 -17.69 12.09
N LEU A 97 2.81 -17.91 11.74
CA LEU A 97 3.93 -17.91 12.69
C LEU A 97 5.13 -17.26 12.03
N TRP A 98 5.63 -16.18 12.64
CA TRP A 98 6.73 -15.39 12.09
C TRP A 98 7.69 -14.90 13.16
N LEU A 99 8.88 -14.51 12.72
CA LEU A 99 9.90 -13.82 13.48
C LEU A 99 9.95 -12.36 13.03
N SER A 100 9.75 -11.42 13.95
CA SER A 100 10.05 -10.00 13.75
C SER A 100 11.54 -9.75 13.96
N TYR A 101 12.27 -9.39 12.90
CA TYR A 101 13.71 -9.15 13.01
C TYR A 101 14.02 -7.96 13.92
N ALA A 102 13.22 -6.89 13.81
CA ALA A 102 13.42 -5.69 14.60
C ALA A 102 13.20 -5.93 16.10
N GLU A 103 12.21 -6.75 16.45
CA GLU A 103 11.83 -7.02 17.84
C GLU A 103 12.55 -8.23 18.44
N ARG A 104 13.12 -9.12 17.62
CA ARG A 104 13.67 -10.44 18.01
C ARG A 104 12.63 -11.30 18.73
N LYS A 105 11.41 -11.28 18.20
CA LYS A 105 10.24 -11.93 18.80
C LYS A 105 9.51 -12.78 17.79
N PHE A 106 8.99 -13.90 18.28
CA PHE A 106 8.11 -14.76 17.52
C PHE A 106 6.67 -14.41 17.83
N TYR A 107 5.84 -14.38 16.79
CA TYR A 107 4.42 -14.11 16.90
C TYR A 107 3.63 -15.21 16.23
N GLN A 108 2.55 -15.64 16.88
CA GLN A 108 1.62 -16.62 16.36
C GLN A 108 0.21 -16.04 16.31
N LEU A 109 -0.47 -16.24 15.17
CA LEU A 109 -1.88 -15.92 15.00
C LEU A 109 -2.62 -17.18 14.54
N ASP A 110 -3.70 -17.51 15.23
CA ASP A 110 -4.71 -18.48 14.80
C ASP A 110 -6.06 -17.79 14.94
N ALA A 111 -6.58 -17.22 13.84
CA ALA A 111 -7.74 -16.34 13.88
C ALA A 111 -8.80 -16.71 12.84
N GLU A 112 -10.00 -17.04 13.33
CA GLU A 112 -11.20 -17.04 12.49
C GLU A 112 -11.59 -15.59 12.16
N LEU A 113 -11.88 -15.33 10.90
CA LEU A 113 -12.30 -14.00 10.47
C LEU A 113 -13.72 -13.72 10.96
N SER A 114 -13.95 -12.50 11.45
CA SER A 114 -15.28 -12.08 11.90
C SER A 114 -16.28 -12.07 10.75
N GLU A 115 -17.57 -12.24 11.03
CA GLU A 115 -18.61 -12.13 10.01
C GLU A 115 -18.60 -10.75 9.32
N ASN A 116 -18.31 -9.68 10.06
CA ASN A 116 -18.16 -8.35 9.48
C ASN A 116 -17.02 -8.28 8.45
N THR A 117 -15.86 -8.87 8.77
CA THR A 117 -14.72 -8.96 7.85
C THR A 117 -15.07 -9.78 6.60
N LYS A 118 -15.73 -10.94 6.77
CA LYS A 118 -16.18 -11.80 5.67
C LYS A 118 -17.18 -11.09 4.76
N GLU A 119 -18.18 -10.43 5.33
CA GLU A 119 -19.17 -9.65 4.58
C GLU A 119 -18.54 -8.47 3.83
N ARG A 120 -17.60 -7.75 4.47
CA ARG A 120 -16.86 -6.65 3.84
C ARG A 120 -16.04 -7.14 2.66
N MET A 121 -15.28 -8.23 2.83
CA MET A 121 -14.54 -8.87 1.73
C MET A 121 -15.47 -9.27 0.60
N LEU A 122 -16.55 -10.00 0.89
CA LEU A 122 -17.51 -10.47 -0.11
C LEU A 122 -18.12 -9.30 -0.91
N LYS A 123 -18.49 -8.21 -0.22
CA LYS A 123 -19.01 -6.99 -0.86
C LYS A 123 -17.98 -6.36 -1.79
N MET A 124 -16.71 -6.31 -1.39
CA MET A 124 -15.61 -5.79 -2.19
C MET A 124 -15.34 -6.67 -3.42
N PHE A 125 -15.30 -7.99 -3.28
CA PHE A 125 -15.13 -8.91 -4.41
C PHE A 125 -16.29 -8.86 -5.41
N ARG A 126 -17.53 -8.72 -4.93
CA ARG A 126 -18.73 -8.60 -5.77
C ARG A 126 -18.77 -7.33 -6.59
N LYS A 127 -18.25 -6.21 -6.06
CA LYS A 127 -18.27 -4.92 -6.74
C LYS A 127 -17.04 -4.76 -7.65
N PRO A 128 -17.16 -4.92 -8.98
CA PRO A 128 -16.06 -4.60 -9.86
C PRO A 128 -15.80 -3.09 -9.85
N TYR A 129 -14.60 -2.72 -10.26
CA TYR A 129 -14.18 -1.35 -10.46
C TYR A 129 -13.67 -1.19 -11.90
N TYR A 130 -13.84 -0.01 -12.50
CA TYR A 130 -13.50 0.23 -13.90
C TYR A 130 -12.13 0.86 -14.00
N MET A 131 -11.24 0.32 -14.82
CA MET A 131 -9.91 0.89 -15.09
C MET A 131 -9.92 1.45 -16.51
N SER A 132 -9.60 2.75 -16.68
CA SER A 132 -9.65 3.38 -18.01
C SER A 132 -8.55 2.87 -18.93
N ASP A 133 -7.34 2.70 -18.39
CA ASP A 133 -6.17 2.26 -19.14
C ASP A 133 -6.37 0.87 -19.75
N GLU A 134 -6.99 -0.04 -18.99
CA GLU A 134 -7.34 -1.38 -19.45
C GLU A 134 -8.67 -1.40 -20.23
N ASN A 135 -9.45 -0.32 -20.12
CA ASN A 135 -10.84 -0.23 -20.60
C ASN A 135 -11.70 -1.43 -20.15
N GLU A 136 -11.45 -1.91 -18.94
CA GLU A 136 -12.03 -3.15 -18.42
C GLU A 136 -12.50 -3.00 -16.96
N HIS A 137 -13.43 -3.89 -16.58
CA HIS A 137 -13.86 -4.02 -15.20
C HIS A 137 -12.96 -5.01 -14.46
N CYS A 138 -12.11 -4.49 -13.58
CA CYS A 138 -11.22 -5.26 -12.74
C CYS A 138 -11.89 -5.68 -11.43
N ARG A 139 -11.26 -6.64 -10.76
CA ARG A 139 -11.63 -7.13 -9.42
C ARG A 139 -10.36 -7.33 -8.60
N TYR A 140 -10.54 -7.35 -7.29
CA TYR A 140 -9.50 -7.86 -6.40
C TYR A 140 -9.25 -9.35 -6.69
N PHE A 141 -8.00 -9.76 -6.57
CA PHE A 141 -7.55 -11.14 -6.75
C PHE A 141 -6.49 -11.56 -5.72
N ASN A 142 -6.05 -10.67 -4.84
CA ASN A 142 -5.09 -10.96 -3.78
C ASN A 142 -5.71 -10.64 -2.41
N LEU A 143 -5.57 -11.58 -1.46
CA LEU A 143 -5.69 -11.28 -0.03
C LEU A 143 -4.28 -11.09 0.53
N VAL A 144 -3.91 -9.86 0.86
CA VAL A 144 -2.59 -9.53 1.41
C VAL A 144 -2.68 -9.49 2.92
N ILE A 145 -1.83 -10.27 3.59
CA ILE A 145 -1.73 -10.37 5.05
C ILE A 145 -0.49 -9.61 5.51
N THR A 146 -0.69 -8.40 6.03
CA THR A 146 0.41 -7.55 6.49
C THR A 146 0.70 -7.81 7.97
N MET A 147 1.92 -8.27 8.28
CA MET A 147 2.41 -8.39 9.65
C MET A 147 3.12 -7.10 10.05
N LEU A 148 2.66 -6.48 11.13
CA LEU A 148 3.17 -5.23 11.66
C LEU A 148 3.85 -5.47 13.02
N PRO A 149 4.82 -4.62 13.39
CA PRO A 149 5.43 -4.64 14.73
C PRO A 149 4.41 -4.64 15.87
N GLY A 150 4.76 -5.32 16.96
CA GLY A 150 3.87 -5.55 18.09
C GLY A 150 2.85 -6.68 17.87
N GLY A 151 2.98 -7.46 16.80
CA GLY A 151 2.08 -8.58 16.49
C GLY A 151 0.75 -8.16 15.86
N LYS A 152 0.60 -6.90 15.43
CA LYS A 152 -0.60 -6.45 14.70
C LYS A 152 -0.64 -7.10 13.32
N VAL A 153 -1.84 -7.44 12.85
CA VAL A 153 -2.04 -8.01 11.51
C VAL A 153 -3.16 -7.27 10.80
N TRP A 154 -2.85 -6.75 9.62
CA TRP A 154 -3.83 -6.12 8.73
C TRP A 154 -4.08 -6.99 7.50
N LEU A 155 -5.32 -6.99 7.02
CA LEU A 155 -5.72 -7.67 5.81
C LEU A 155 -6.11 -6.63 4.76
N HIS A 156 -5.54 -6.75 3.57
CA HIS A 156 -5.91 -5.94 2.40
C HIS A 156 -6.41 -6.82 1.28
N LEU A 157 -7.30 -6.27 0.47
CA LEU A 157 -7.60 -6.81 -0.85
C LEU A 157 -6.83 -5.99 -1.88
N ASN A 158 -6.07 -6.68 -2.73
CA ASN A 158 -5.28 -6.08 -3.80
C ASN A 158 -5.80 -6.55 -5.17
N GLY A 159 -5.76 -5.64 -6.12
CA GLY A 159 -5.98 -5.89 -7.55
C GLY A 159 -5.28 -4.81 -8.38
N ILE A 160 -5.50 -4.83 -9.70
CA ILE A 160 -4.89 -3.84 -10.61
C ILE A 160 -5.30 -2.44 -10.17
N GLY A 161 -4.31 -1.54 -10.02
CA GLY A 161 -4.50 -0.13 -9.68
C GLY A 161 -5.17 0.15 -8.34
N ARG A 162 -5.41 -0.86 -7.49
CA ARG A 162 -6.11 -0.67 -6.21
C ARG A 162 -5.71 -1.67 -5.13
N THR A 163 -5.41 -1.14 -3.95
CA THR A 163 -5.32 -1.90 -2.69
C THR A 163 -6.18 -1.23 -1.64
N ALA A 164 -6.96 -2.03 -0.91
CA ALA A 164 -7.84 -1.52 0.13
C ALA A 164 -7.89 -2.46 1.34
N ILE A 165 -7.71 -1.89 2.53
CA ILE A 165 -7.78 -2.62 3.79
C ILE A 165 -9.20 -3.14 4.01
N VAL A 166 -9.29 -4.34 4.57
CA VAL A 166 -10.54 -5.02 4.88
C VAL A 166 -10.64 -5.45 6.33
N CYS A 167 -9.50 -5.60 7.01
CA CYS A 167 -9.43 -5.86 8.45
C CYS A 167 -8.17 -5.22 9.05
N ASP A 168 -8.32 -4.51 10.16
CA ASP A 168 -7.25 -3.82 10.90
C ASP A 168 -7.15 -4.25 12.37
N THR A 169 -7.94 -5.25 12.79
CA THR A 169 -8.14 -5.59 14.21
C THR A 169 -7.46 -6.88 14.67
N LEU A 170 -6.78 -7.61 13.78
CA LEU A 170 -6.15 -8.88 14.15
C LEU A 170 -4.87 -8.64 14.95
N GLN A 171 -4.71 -9.44 16.01
CA GLN A 171 -3.60 -9.33 16.94
C GLN A 171 -3.05 -10.72 17.25
N ALA A 172 -1.79 -10.95 16.88
CA ALA A 172 -1.05 -12.14 17.23
C ALA A 172 -0.56 -12.09 18.67
N LYS A 173 -0.28 -13.26 19.21
CA LYS A 173 0.33 -13.43 20.53
C LYS A 173 1.83 -13.61 20.34
N GLU A 174 2.62 -12.94 21.18
CA GLU A 174 4.03 -13.27 21.32
C GLU A 174 4.16 -14.71 21.85
N VAL A 175 5.03 -15.50 21.24
CA VAL A 175 5.32 -16.88 21.65
C VAL A 175 6.82 -17.05 21.89
N HIS A 176 7.17 -17.97 22.77
CA HIS A 176 8.55 -18.36 22.99
C HIS A 176 8.90 -19.55 22.11
N MET A 177 10.01 -19.47 21.39
CA MET A 177 10.50 -20.49 20.48
C MET A 177 12.02 -20.35 20.37
N GLU A 178 12.73 -21.47 20.28
CA GLU A 178 14.16 -21.46 19.99
C GLU A 178 14.41 -21.22 18.50
N LEU A 179 15.51 -20.54 18.15
CA LEU A 179 15.84 -20.29 16.75
C LEU A 179 15.97 -21.60 15.96
N GLU A 180 16.54 -22.65 16.55
CA GLU A 180 16.68 -23.96 15.90
C GLU A 180 15.32 -24.62 15.61
N ASP A 181 14.34 -24.44 16.49
CA ASP A 181 12.98 -24.91 16.26
C ASP A 181 12.29 -24.10 15.16
N PHE A 182 12.58 -22.80 15.06
CA PHE A 182 12.01 -21.91 14.06
C PHE A 182 12.59 -22.16 12.66
N ASP A 183 13.91 -22.09 12.54
CA ASP A 183 14.69 -22.23 11.31
C ASP A 183 16.07 -22.80 11.64
N LYS A 184 16.24 -24.10 11.36
CA LYS A 184 17.48 -24.84 11.60
C LYS A 184 18.63 -24.27 10.78
N ASP A 185 18.40 -23.85 9.55
CA ASP A 185 19.45 -23.37 8.66
C ASP A 185 19.96 -22.01 9.12
N ALA A 186 19.05 -21.12 9.55
CA ALA A 186 19.43 -19.86 10.21
C ALA A 186 20.22 -20.11 11.50
N PHE A 187 19.79 -21.08 12.32
CA PHE A 187 20.55 -21.47 13.52
C PHE A 187 21.96 -21.98 13.18
N TYR A 188 22.11 -22.87 12.21
CA TYR A 188 23.42 -23.39 11.83
C TYR A 188 24.33 -22.30 11.26
N THR A 189 23.77 -21.32 10.55
CA THR A 189 24.50 -20.22 9.92
C THR A 189 24.92 -19.14 10.93
N PHE A 190 23.98 -18.66 11.75
CA PHE A 190 24.17 -17.47 12.58
C PHE A 190 24.34 -17.75 14.08
N LYS A 191 24.06 -18.99 14.50
CA LYS A 191 24.16 -19.54 15.88
C LYS A 191 23.20 -18.97 16.91
N THR A 192 22.84 -17.70 16.82
CA THR A 192 21.98 -17.02 17.82
C THR A 192 20.89 -16.21 17.13
N LEU A 193 19.75 -16.05 17.82
CA LEU A 193 18.64 -15.21 17.34
C LEU A 193 19.10 -13.78 17.05
N ASP A 194 19.91 -13.20 17.94
CA ASP A 194 20.42 -11.83 17.76
C ASP A 194 21.26 -11.67 16.50
N ASN A 195 22.16 -12.62 16.22
CA ASN A 195 22.98 -12.58 15.01
C ASN A 195 22.13 -12.77 13.76
N SER A 196 21.17 -13.70 13.77
CA SER A 196 20.24 -13.91 12.66
C SER A 196 19.45 -12.63 12.36
N CYS A 197 18.78 -12.06 13.36
CA CYS A 197 17.98 -10.86 13.20
C CYS A 197 18.83 -9.69 12.70
N LYS A 198 20.04 -9.50 13.24
CA LYS A 198 20.92 -8.40 12.81
C LYS A 198 21.36 -8.54 11.35
N LEU A 199 21.77 -9.74 10.92
CA LEU A 199 22.27 -9.97 9.57
C LEU A 199 21.14 -9.96 8.54
N LEU A 200 20.02 -10.66 8.81
CA LEU A 200 18.88 -10.72 7.91
C LEU A 200 18.17 -9.37 7.78
N LEU A 201 18.14 -8.55 8.84
CA LEU A 201 17.62 -7.18 8.75
C LEU A 201 18.44 -6.32 7.78
N SER A 202 19.75 -6.56 7.66
CA SER A 202 20.62 -5.79 6.78
C SER A 202 20.44 -6.09 5.29
N ASP A 203 19.73 -7.17 4.95
CA ASP A 203 19.35 -7.48 3.57
C ASP A 203 18.24 -6.55 3.05
N PHE A 204 17.54 -5.84 3.96
CA PHE A 204 16.49 -4.88 3.64
C PHE A 204 17.03 -3.45 3.70
N GLU A 205 17.02 -2.77 2.56
CA GLU A 205 17.58 -1.42 2.41
C GLU A 205 16.97 -0.45 3.44
N GLY A 206 17.83 0.17 4.26
CA GLY A 206 17.44 1.18 5.25
C GLY A 206 16.81 0.65 6.54
N ALA A 207 16.52 -0.66 6.64
CA ALA A 207 15.81 -1.21 7.79
C ALA A 207 16.65 -1.17 9.08
N ALA A 208 17.94 -1.48 8.99
CA ALA A 208 18.85 -1.45 10.14
C ALA A 208 19.07 -0.01 10.65
N GLU A 209 19.29 0.94 9.75
CA GLU A 209 19.48 2.36 10.07
C GLU A 209 18.21 2.97 10.65
N ASN A 210 17.05 2.63 10.10
CA ASN A 210 15.77 3.07 10.62
C ASN A 210 15.52 2.54 12.04
N LEU A 211 15.81 1.25 12.28
CA LEU A 211 15.69 0.66 13.61
C LEU A 211 16.64 1.30 14.63
N GLU A 212 17.89 1.58 14.25
CA GLU A 212 18.86 2.26 15.11
C GLU A 212 18.39 3.68 15.50
N LYS A 213 17.82 4.40 14.52
CA LYS A 213 17.42 5.80 14.71
C LYS A 213 16.07 5.97 15.40
N HIS A 214 15.10 5.11 15.11
CA HIS A 214 13.70 5.28 15.50
C HIS A 214 13.18 4.20 16.45
N GLY A 215 13.90 3.08 16.60
CA GLY A 215 13.43 1.93 17.36
C GLY A 215 12.20 1.28 16.71
N VAL A 216 11.46 0.49 17.50
CA VAL A 216 10.22 -0.15 17.04
C VAL A 216 9.01 0.74 17.38
N PRO A 217 8.26 1.25 16.40
CA PRO A 217 7.28 2.31 16.61
C PRO A 217 5.88 1.72 16.89
N LEU A 218 5.72 1.03 18.03
CA LEU A 218 4.50 0.25 18.34
C LEU A 218 3.17 1.02 18.24
N ARG A 219 3.17 2.35 18.47
CA ARG A 219 1.96 3.20 18.42
C ARG A 219 1.75 3.91 17.07
N LEU A 220 2.64 3.70 16.10
CA LEU A 220 2.55 4.36 14.79
C LEU A 220 1.36 3.83 14.00
N TRP A 221 1.09 2.54 14.12
CA TRP A 221 0.00 1.85 13.43
C TRP A 221 -1.37 2.41 13.80
N ASP A 222 -1.57 2.79 15.07
CA ASP A 222 -2.81 3.42 15.55
C ASP A 222 -3.08 4.76 14.84
N LYS A 223 -2.02 5.48 14.44
CA LYS A 223 -2.14 6.73 13.68
C LYS A 223 -2.32 6.46 12.19
N TYR A 224 -1.67 5.42 11.66
CA TYR A 224 -1.75 5.06 10.25
C TYR A 224 -3.14 4.55 9.85
N GLU A 225 -3.87 3.94 10.77
CA GLU A 225 -5.25 3.46 10.56
C GLU A 225 -6.32 4.55 10.79
N GLU A 226 -5.93 5.77 11.19
CA GLU A 226 -6.90 6.84 11.46
C GLU A 226 -7.55 7.36 10.16
N TRP A 227 -8.88 7.30 10.11
CA TRP A 227 -9.66 7.65 8.93
C TRP A 227 -10.21 9.07 8.97
N TYR A 228 -10.13 9.76 7.83
CA TYR A 228 -10.61 11.12 7.62
C TYR A 228 -11.57 11.17 6.44
N ARG A 229 -12.56 12.07 6.51
CA ARG A 229 -13.56 12.24 5.45
C ARG A 229 -13.14 13.33 4.48
N TYR A 230 -12.37 12.97 3.45
CA TYR A 230 -11.94 13.94 2.45
C TYR A 230 -11.85 13.37 1.04
N THR A 231 -11.79 14.28 0.08
CA THR A 231 -11.50 14.02 -1.33
C THR A 231 -10.23 14.76 -1.75
N THR A 232 -9.61 14.35 -2.84
CA THR A 232 -8.45 15.04 -3.43
C THR A 232 -8.91 15.98 -4.53
N LYS A 233 -8.36 17.19 -4.56
CA LYS A 233 -8.65 18.20 -5.58
C LYS A 233 -7.35 18.77 -6.14
N ILE A 234 -7.15 18.63 -7.45
CA ILE A 234 -6.00 19.18 -8.16
C ILE A 234 -6.50 20.38 -8.98
N GLU A 235 -5.91 21.55 -8.76
CA GLU A 235 -6.30 22.80 -9.42
C GLU A 235 -5.10 23.40 -10.15
N PHE A 236 -5.31 23.93 -11.36
CA PHE A 236 -4.28 24.61 -12.14
C PHE A 236 -4.64 26.08 -12.31
N GLU A 237 -3.70 26.99 -11.99
CA GLU A 237 -3.86 28.42 -12.28
C GLU A 237 -3.91 28.67 -13.80
N ASN A 238 -3.16 27.89 -14.59
CA ASN A 238 -3.25 27.92 -16.04
C ASN A 238 -4.45 27.09 -16.52
N LYS A 239 -5.49 27.77 -17.03
CA LYS A 239 -6.74 27.18 -17.52
C LYS A 239 -6.59 26.34 -18.80
N GLU A 240 -5.48 26.46 -19.52
CA GLU A 240 -5.18 25.61 -20.69
C GLU A 240 -4.62 24.24 -20.30
N THR A 241 -4.32 24.04 -19.01
CA THR A 241 -3.76 22.78 -18.51
C THR A 241 -4.80 21.68 -18.56
N LYS A 242 -4.39 20.51 -19.07
CA LYS A 242 -5.20 19.30 -19.04
C LYS A 242 -4.51 18.33 -18.09
N ILE A 243 -5.20 17.92 -17.04
CA ILE A 243 -4.72 16.78 -16.26
C ILE A 243 -4.79 15.55 -17.16
N ASP A 244 -3.73 14.76 -17.19
CA ASP A 244 -3.81 13.39 -17.67
C ASP A 244 -4.82 12.66 -16.76
N PRO A 245 -5.73 11.84 -17.28
CA PRO A 245 -6.99 11.56 -16.58
C PRO A 245 -6.82 10.89 -15.21
N HIS A 246 -5.63 10.42 -14.86
CA HIS A 246 -5.39 9.64 -13.65
C HIS A 246 -4.38 10.27 -12.69
N TYR A 247 -4.72 10.25 -11.41
CA TYR A 247 -3.77 10.37 -10.32
C TYR A 247 -3.71 9.08 -9.52
N VAL A 248 -2.54 8.80 -8.98
CA VAL A 248 -2.31 7.68 -8.08
C VAL A 248 -2.06 8.22 -6.69
N ALA A 249 -2.81 7.72 -5.72
CA ALA A 249 -2.68 8.09 -4.31
C ALA A 249 -2.37 6.88 -3.45
N TYR A 250 -1.42 7.03 -2.53
CA TYR A 250 -1.03 6.03 -1.53
C TYR A 250 -1.22 6.60 -0.13
N PHE A 251 -1.66 5.76 0.80
CA PHE A 251 -2.07 6.17 2.14
C PHE A 251 -1.27 5.46 3.23
N THR A 252 -1.33 6.00 4.45
CA THR A 252 -0.57 5.48 5.61
C THR A 252 -0.92 4.03 5.96
N ASN A 253 -2.15 3.59 5.71
CA ASN A 253 -2.57 2.22 5.99
C ASN A 253 -2.19 1.21 4.88
N GLY A 254 -1.45 1.61 3.86
CA GLY A 254 -1.12 0.77 2.70
C GLY A 254 -2.18 0.72 1.61
N ASP A 255 -3.32 1.42 1.79
CA ASP A 255 -4.27 1.61 0.70
C ASP A 255 -3.60 2.40 -0.42
N HIS A 256 -3.99 2.07 -1.66
CA HIS A 256 -3.72 2.93 -2.80
C HIS A 256 -4.81 2.76 -3.84
N TYR A 257 -4.99 3.77 -4.68
CA TYR A 257 -5.89 3.67 -5.82
C TYR A 257 -5.45 4.59 -6.95
N TRP A 258 -5.90 4.24 -8.16
CA TRP A 258 -6.04 5.16 -9.28
C TRP A 258 -7.42 5.81 -9.19
N ASP A 259 -7.52 7.11 -9.43
CA ASP A 259 -8.74 7.86 -9.16
C ASP A 259 -9.91 7.59 -10.10
N ASP A 260 -9.67 6.88 -11.20
CA ASP A 260 -10.66 6.48 -12.20
C ASP A 260 -11.35 5.15 -11.92
N ASP A 261 -10.98 4.45 -10.84
CA ASP A 261 -11.50 3.12 -10.48
C ASP A 261 -13.04 3.05 -10.23
N SER A 262 -13.80 4.11 -10.47
CA SER A 262 -15.25 4.24 -10.20
C SER A 262 -15.70 4.06 -8.74
N ILE A 263 -14.79 3.78 -7.80
CA ILE A 263 -15.09 3.66 -6.37
C ILE A 263 -15.15 5.06 -5.74
N PRO A 264 -16.16 5.38 -4.91
CA PRO A 264 -16.16 6.65 -4.17
C PRO A 264 -14.99 6.75 -3.20
N LYS A 265 -14.26 7.88 -3.22
CA LYS A 265 -13.08 8.13 -2.39
C LYS A 265 -13.36 9.22 -1.35
N ASN A 266 -14.30 8.97 -0.45
CA ASN A 266 -14.76 9.97 0.53
C ASN A 266 -14.27 9.74 1.96
N ILE A 267 -13.59 8.61 2.21
CA ILE A 267 -13.01 8.23 3.49
C ILE A 267 -11.67 7.55 3.22
N GLN A 268 -10.60 8.11 3.77
CA GLN A 268 -9.22 7.72 3.48
C GLN A 268 -8.38 7.98 4.75
N THR A 269 -7.27 7.25 4.93
CA THR A 269 -6.27 7.63 5.95
C THR A 269 -5.41 8.78 5.42
N SER A 270 -4.39 9.22 6.16
CA SER A 270 -3.53 10.32 5.70
C SER A 270 -2.80 9.95 4.39
N MET A 271 -2.74 10.87 3.44
CA MET A 271 -2.07 10.64 2.16
C MET A 271 -0.56 10.66 2.38
N LYS A 272 0.10 9.58 1.99
CA LYS A 272 1.56 9.40 2.07
C LYS A 272 2.25 9.88 0.80
N TYR A 273 1.63 9.63 -0.35
CA TYR A 273 2.21 9.95 -1.64
C TYR A 273 1.12 10.17 -2.69
N LEU A 274 1.36 11.12 -3.59
CA LEU A 274 0.49 11.45 -4.71
C LEU A 274 1.34 11.61 -5.97
N SER A 275 0.88 11.06 -7.08
CA SER A 275 1.43 11.35 -8.40
C SER A 275 0.35 11.57 -9.44
N PHE A 276 0.59 12.50 -10.34
CA PHE A 276 -0.29 12.79 -11.47
C PHE A 276 0.49 13.43 -12.60
N LEU A 277 -0.03 13.29 -13.81
CA LEU A 277 0.53 13.91 -15.01
C LEU A 277 -0.38 15.06 -15.45
N TRP A 278 0.22 16.07 -16.09
CA TRP A 278 -0.55 17.13 -16.72
C TRP A 278 0.15 17.66 -17.96
N GLN A 279 -0.66 18.05 -18.94
CA GLN A 279 -0.22 18.59 -20.21
C GLN A 279 -0.45 20.10 -20.27
N VAL A 280 0.56 20.82 -20.74
CA VAL A 280 0.44 22.23 -21.12
C VAL A 280 1.01 22.40 -22.52
N LYS A 281 0.16 22.71 -23.50
CA LYS A 281 0.52 22.79 -24.92
C LYS A 281 1.17 21.50 -25.39
N ASP A 282 2.44 21.56 -25.82
CA ASP A 282 3.21 20.43 -26.35
C ASP A 282 4.12 19.77 -25.30
N SER A 283 3.95 20.11 -24.01
CA SER A 283 4.73 19.56 -22.91
C SER A 283 3.87 18.73 -21.97
N LEU A 284 4.39 17.56 -21.60
CA LEU A 284 3.87 16.69 -20.55
C LEU A 284 4.73 16.88 -19.29
N TYR A 285 4.08 16.95 -18.14
CA TYR A 285 4.71 17.03 -16.83
C TYR A 285 4.29 15.83 -15.99
N SER A 286 5.24 15.27 -15.26
CA SER A 286 5.00 14.15 -14.32
C SER A 286 5.39 14.61 -12.93
N GLY A 287 4.42 14.76 -12.03
CA GLY A 287 4.62 15.23 -10.66
C GLY A 287 4.55 14.11 -9.64
N TYR A 288 5.49 14.14 -8.71
CA TYR A 288 5.67 13.19 -7.63
C TYR A 288 5.72 13.96 -6.31
N PHE A 289 4.74 13.73 -5.44
CA PHE A 289 4.54 14.47 -4.19
C PHE A 289 4.66 13.49 -3.02
N PHE A 290 5.75 13.60 -2.28
CA PHE A 290 6.05 12.80 -1.09
C PHE A 290 5.74 13.63 0.14
N PHE A 291 4.69 13.27 0.86
CA PHE A 291 4.31 13.98 2.08
C PHE A 291 5.31 13.70 3.21
N ASP A 292 5.40 14.61 4.18
CA ASP A 292 6.22 14.41 5.37
C ASP A 292 5.40 13.71 6.45
N GLU A 293 5.88 12.57 6.94
CA GLU A 293 5.16 11.73 7.89
C GLU A 293 4.77 12.50 9.17
N ASP A 294 5.73 13.15 9.82
CA ASP A 294 5.49 13.91 11.05
C ASP A 294 4.50 15.06 10.82
N GLU A 295 4.57 15.71 9.65
CA GLU A 295 3.63 16.76 9.26
C GLU A 295 2.20 16.21 9.11
N ILE A 296 1.99 15.16 8.31
CA ILE A 296 0.63 14.66 8.06
C ILE A 296 0.01 14.04 9.31
N LEU A 297 0.79 13.32 10.12
CA LEU A 297 0.30 12.71 11.37
C LEU A 297 -0.04 13.74 12.45
N ARG A 298 0.38 15.00 12.28
CA ARG A 298 0.00 16.13 13.13
C ARG A 298 -1.16 16.91 12.52
N VAL A 299 -1.06 17.25 11.23
CA VAL A 299 -1.96 18.18 10.56
C VAL A 299 -3.33 17.56 10.26
N TYR A 300 -3.41 16.28 9.91
CA TYR A 300 -4.70 15.62 9.66
C TYR A 300 -5.61 15.58 10.90
N PRO A 301 -5.16 15.08 12.08
CA PRO A 301 -5.97 15.14 13.30
C PRO A 301 -6.36 16.57 13.68
N GLU A 302 -5.44 17.52 13.52
CA GLU A 302 -5.69 18.94 13.78
C GLU A 302 -6.78 19.52 12.87
N ALA A 303 -6.75 19.18 11.58
CA ALA A 303 -7.65 19.72 10.57
C ALA A 303 -9.08 19.16 10.67
N PHE A 304 -9.21 17.85 10.83
CA PHE A 304 -10.51 17.16 10.82
C PHE A 304 -11.13 17.02 12.22
N GLY A 305 -10.37 17.32 13.28
CA GLY A 305 -10.75 17.16 14.67
C GLY A 305 -10.80 15.70 15.11
N ASN A 306 -10.87 15.50 16.43
CA ASN A 306 -11.03 14.18 17.02
C ASN A 306 -12.30 13.49 16.48
N GLU A 307 -12.19 12.20 16.16
CA GLU A 307 -13.23 11.36 15.52
C GLU A 307 -13.49 11.60 14.01
N GLY A 308 -12.70 12.43 13.31
CA GLY A 308 -12.71 12.49 11.84
C GLY A 308 -14.06 12.85 11.20
N ARG A 309 -14.94 13.55 11.95
CA ARG A 309 -16.33 13.81 11.52
C ARG A 309 -16.43 14.91 10.47
N LEU A 310 -15.52 15.87 10.50
CA LEU A 310 -15.50 16.99 9.55
C LEU A 310 -15.18 16.47 8.16
N LYS A 311 -15.79 17.11 7.16
CA LYS A 311 -15.51 16.83 5.75
C LYS A 311 -14.59 17.89 5.19
N GLY A 312 -13.69 17.50 4.31
CA GLY A 312 -12.76 18.44 3.69
C GLY A 312 -12.22 17.96 2.36
N GLU A 313 -11.24 18.70 1.86
CA GLU A 313 -10.52 18.39 0.62
C GLU A 313 -9.02 18.51 0.87
N LEU A 314 -8.23 17.56 0.36
CA LEU A 314 -6.81 17.78 0.14
C LEU A 314 -6.64 18.51 -1.19
N VAL A 315 -6.21 19.75 -1.16
CA VAL A 315 -6.08 20.60 -2.35
C VAL A 315 -4.61 20.71 -2.73
N VAL A 316 -4.30 20.44 -4.00
CA VAL A 316 -3.00 20.71 -4.64
C VAL A 316 -3.21 21.76 -5.71
N GLN A 317 -2.73 22.98 -5.46
CA GLN A 317 -2.79 24.08 -6.42
C GLN A 317 -1.46 24.20 -7.16
N VAL A 318 -1.49 24.05 -8.48
CA VAL A 318 -0.33 24.17 -9.37
C VAL A 318 -0.36 25.55 -10.02
N SER A 319 0.70 26.33 -9.81
CA SER A 319 0.84 27.65 -10.42
C SER A 319 0.89 27.60 -11.95
N LYS A 320 0.64 28.74 -12.61
CA LYS A 320 0.70 28.84 -14.09
C LYS A 320 2.08 28.56 -14.68
N TYR A 321 3.11 28.54 -13.84
CA TYR A 321 4.49 28.25 -14.21
C TYR A 321 4.88 26.77 -14.00
N ASN A 322 3.96 25.95 -13.47
CA ASN A 322 4.15 24.52 -13.20
C ASN A 322 5.26 24.16 -12.19
N ASN A 323 5.82 25.14 -11.48
CA ASN A 323 6.99 24.97 -10.59
C ASN A 323 6.76 25.53 -9.16
N TRP A 324 5.53 25.90 -8.84
CA TRP A 324 5.10 26.34 -7.53
C TRP A 324 3.80 25.65 -7.17
N PHE A 325 3.73 25.15 -5.94
CA PHE A 325 2.66 24.29 -5.44
C PHE A 325 2.20 24.84 -4.08
N ASP A 326 0.89 25.04 -3.91
CA ASP A 326 0.28 25.27 -2.60
C ASP A 326 -0.55 24.03 -2.25
N ILE A 327 -0.23 23.40 -1.11
CA ILE A 327 -0.80 22.12 -0.70
C ILE A 327 -1.38 22.29 0.69
N PHE A 328 -2.68 22.02 0.83
CA PHE A 328 -3.37 22.21 2.10
C PHE A 328 -4.61 21.32 2.22
N LEU A 329 -4.97 21.01 3.46
CA LEU A 329 -6.31 20.51 3.78
C LEU A 329 -7.26 21.71 3.92
N GLN A 330 -8.33 21.72 3.13
CA GLN A 330 -9.45 22.63 3.28
C GLN A 330 -10.53 21.91 4.09
N VAL A 331 -10.76 22.36 5.33
CA VAL A 331 -11.81 21.82 6.20
C VAL A 331 -12.66 22.98 6.68
N GLU A 332 -13.95 22.95 6.34
CA GLU A 332 -14.84 24.11 6.50
C GLU A 332 -14.22 25.36 5.86
N ASP A 333 -14.14 26.49 6.58
CA ASP A 333 -13.54 27.74 6.11
C ASP A 333 -12.03 27.85 6.38
N LYS A 334 -11.38 26.80 6.91
CA LYS A 334 -9.98 26.82 7.33
C LYS A 334 -9.07 26.07 6.35
N LYS A 335 -7.86 26.60 6.19
CA LYS A 335 -6.76 25.99 5.44
C LYS A 335 -5.64 25.54 6.38
N TYR A 336 -5.26 24.27 6.29
CA TYR A 336 -4.14 23.69 7.03
C TYR A 336 -3.05 23.29 6.04
N LYS A 337 -1.95 24.05 6.00
CA LYS A 337 -0.89 23.87 4.99
C LYS A 337 -0.01 22.66 5.28
N LEU A 338 0.46 22.02 4.21
CA LEU A 338 1.45 20.94 4.21
C LEU A 338 2.74 21.44 3.55
N GLU A 339 3.59 22.09 4.35
CA GLU A 339 4.73 22.88 3.88
C GLU A 339 6.00 22.03 3.67
N LYS A 340 6.05 20.83 4.22
CA LYS A 340 7.23 19.95 4.14
C LYS A 340 7.18 18.93 3.00
N THR A 341 6.12 18.96 2.19
CA THR A 341 5.96 18.05 1.04
C THR A 341 7.17 18.15 0.11
N LYS A 342 7.82 17.02 -0.15
CA LYS A 342 8.92 16.91 -1.12
C LYS A 342 8.32 16.65 -2.49
N ILE A 343 8.71 17.45 -3.47
CA ILE A 343 8.09 17.48 -4.79
C ILE A 343 9.18 17.32 -5.85
N HIS A 344 8.97 16.38 -6.77
CA HIS A 344 9.80 16.16 -7.94
C HIS A 344 8.90 16.23 -9.17
N VAL A 345 9.26 17.07 -10.14
CA VAL A 345 8.53 17.23 -11.39
C VAL A 345 9.48 17.05 -12.54
N PHE A 346 9.11 16.20 -13.48
CA PHE A 346 9.78 16.03 -14.75
C PHE A 346 8.98 16.67 -15.86
N LYS A 347 9.65 17.00 -16.97
CA LYS A 347 9.04 17.55 -18.17
C LYS A 347 9.60 16.82 -19.39
N GLN A 348 8.72 16.46 -20.32
CA GLN A 348 9.06 15.95 -21.65
C GLN A 348 8.13 16.55 -22.71
N GLY A 349 8.50 16.43 -23.98
CA GLY A 349 7.58 16.64 -25.10
C GLY A 349 6.54 15.52 -25.17
N ILE A 350 5.33 15.80 -25.66
CA ILE A 350 4.24 14.80 -25.71
C ILE A 350 4.58 13.57 -26.57
N ASN A 351 5.48 13.73 -27.54
CA ASN A 351 5.91 12.65 -28.43
C ASN A 351 7.31 12.11 -28.07
N GLU A 352 7.87 12.51 -26.94
CA GLU A 352 9.17 12.05 -26.45
C GLU A 352 8.97 10.87 -25.49
N ASP A 353 9.95 9.97 -25.46
CA ASP A 353 9.93 8.83 -24.56
C ASP A 353 10.13 9.30 -23.11
N ASP A 354 9.63 8.55 -22.12
CA ASP A 354 9.83 8.87 -20.69
C ASP A 354 11.31 8.99 -20.29
N GLY A 355 12.20 8.34 -21.05
CA GLY A 355 13.65 8.44 -20.86
C GLY A 355 14.23 9.82 -21.18
N ASP A 356 13.52 10.63 -21.96
CA ASP A 356 13.91 11.98 -22.34
C ASP A 356 13.43 13.03 -21.32
N ALA A 357 12.66 12.60 -20.32
CA ALA A 357 12.14 13.49 -19.29
C ALA A 357 13.28 14.15 -18.49
N VAL A 358 13.26 15.48 -18.47
CA VAL A 358 14.22 16.30 -17.72
C VAL A 358 13.62 16.79 -16.41
N VAL A 359 14.45 16.91 -15.38
CA VAL A 359 14.02 17.49 -14.10
C VAL A 359 13.60 18.95 -14.33
N PHE A 360 12.31 19.23 -14.12
CA PHE A 360 11.72 20.56 -14.25
C PHE A 360 11.68 21.29 -12.90
N TYR A 361 11.29 20.59 -11.83
CA TYR A 361 11.27 21.12 -10.48
C TYR A 361 11.67 20.02 -9.48
N ASN A 362 12.47 20.37 -8.47
CA ASN A 362 12.85 19.47 -7.40
C ASN A 362 13.26 20.30 -6.18
N ASN A 363 12.51 20.18 -5.08
CA ASN A 363 12.77 20.88 -3.82
C ASN A 363 13.61 20.08 -2.79
N HIS A 364 14.09 18.89 -3.17
CA HIS A 364 14.85 17.96 -2.34
C HIS A 364 16.05 17.37 -3.08
N ARG A 365 16.78 18.19 -3.85
CA ARG A 365 17.87 17.75 -4.75
C ARG A 365 19.03 17.02 -4.07
N ASN A 366 19.16 17.21 -2.76
CA ASN A 366 20.16 16.57 -1.90
C ASN A 366 19.76 15.17 -1.43
N GLN A 367 18.53 14.72 -1.71
CA GLN A 367 18.02 13.41 -1.35
C GLN A 367 17.42 12.73 -2.58
N HIS A 368 17.74 11.45 -2.80
CA HIS A 368 17.12 10.70 -3.89
C HIS A 368 15.67 10.34 -3.54
N SER A 369 14.72 10.49 -4.47
CA SER A 369 13.29 10.32 -4.20
C SER A 369 12.94 8.92 -3.67
N SER A 370 13.65 7.86 -4.11
CA SER A 370 13.44 6.49 -3.60
C SER A 370 13.77 6.30 -2.12
N THR A 371 14.50 7.24 -1.51
CA THR A 371 14.84 7.22 -0.08
C THR A 371 13.87 8.04 0.77
N ILE A 372 12.85 8.65 0.15
CA ILE A 372 11.80 9.36 0.86
C ILE A 372 10.76 8.33 1.28
N THR A 373 10.99 7.77 2.45
CA THR A 373 10.16 6.74 3.04
C THR A 373 9.72 7.16 4.44
N PHE A 374 8.59 6.60 4.88
CA PHE A 374 8.11 6.80 6.25
C PHE A 374 8.88 5.91 7.23
N ILE A 375 8.87 6.25 8.50
CA ILE A 375 9.39 5.41 9.57
C ILE A 375 8.71 4.05 9.54
N GLY A 376 7.39 4.02 9.28
CA GLY A 376 6.55 2.83 9.18
C GLY A 376 6.36 2.28 7.77
N GLU A 377 7.13 2.74 6.78
CA GLU A 377 7.07 2.37 5.34
C GLU A 377 6.72 0.91 5.08
#